data_AF-A0A7Y2EEQ4-F1
#
_entry.id   AF-A0A7Y2EEQ4-F1
#
_cell.length_a   1.000
_cell.length_b   1.000
_cell.length_c   1.000
_cell.angle_alpha   90.00
_cell.angle_beta   90.00
_cell.angle_gamma   90.00
#
_symmetry.space_group_name_H-M   'P 1'
#
loop_
_entity.id
_entity.type
_entity.pdbx_description
1 polymer ?
#
loop_
_entity_poly.entity_id
_entity_poly.type
_entity_poly.pdbx_seq_one_letter_code
_entity_poly.pdbx_strand_id
1 'polypeptide(L)'
;MIRIWGPAILSSFGCVALFSVPNWSQQFTLYAALYGALFAIAVLAAALNRKHDLTAREWIVFWAAALFGRGLLIFHEASLSDDIYRYLWDGHVLLSGINPFRYAPNDPVLVELHTAFWGLINNPELPTIYPPLLQLVFA
;
A
#
# COMPACT_ATOMS: atom_id res chain seq x y z
N MET A 1 -1.23 -35.32 -0.95
CA MET A 1 -1.94 -34.63 0.15
C MET A 1 -1.35 -33.21 0.26
N ILE A 2 -1.71 -32.30 -0.65
CA ILE A 2 -1.22 -30.92 -0.61
C ILE A 2 -2.09 -30.19 0.40
N ARG A 3 -1.64 -30.13 1.65
CA ARG A 3 -2.29 -29.30 2.67
C ARG A 3 -2.26 -27.84 2.19
N ILE A 4 -3.42 -27.18 2.22
CA ILE A 4 -3.80 -25.74 2.36
C ILE A 4 -2.73 -24.65 2.64
N TRP A 5 -1.50 -25.01 2.97
CA TRP A 5 -0.36 -24.11 3.15
C TRP A 5 0.19 -23.50 1.87
N GLY A 6 -0.03 -24.16 0.72
CA GLY A 6 0.43 -23.69 -0.59
C GLY A 6 0.18 -22.19 -0.81
N PRO A 7 -1.07 -21.70 -0.73
CA PRO A 7 -1.40 -20.29 -1.00
C PRO A 7 -0.85 -19.29 0.03
N ALA A 8 -0.74 -19.66 1.32
CA ALA A 8 -0.21 -18.79 2.38
C ALA A 8 1.31 -18.63 2.33
N ILE A 9 1.99 -19.71 1.95
CA ILE A 9 3.42 -19.71 1.69
C ILE A 9 3.69 -18.97 0.38
N LEU A 10 2.87 -19.18 -0.66
CA LEU A 10 2.96 -18.45 -1.94
C LEU A 10 2.72 -16.94 -1.80
N SER A 11 1.80 -16.47 -0.95
CA SER A 11 1.63 -15.03 -0.72
C SER A 11 2.83 -14.40 0.00
N SER A 12 3.48 -15.16 0.88
CA SER A 12 4.67 -14.73 1.63
C SER A 12 5.94 -14.73 0.77
N PHE A 13 6.14 -15.78 -0.05
CA PHE A 13 7.19 -15.79 -1.10
C PHE A 13 6.90 -14.77 -2.20
N GLY A 14 5.63 -14.49 -2.47
CA GLY A 14 5.21 -13.43 -3.37
C GLY A 14 5.71 -12.06 -2.93
N CYS A 15 5.65 -11.76 -1.63
CA CYS A 15 6.23 -10.54 -1.08
C CYS A 15 7.75 -10.47 -1.28
N VAL A 16 8.47 -11.60 -1.16
CA VAL A 16 9.93 -11.66 -1.43
C VAL A 16 10.23 -11.43 -2.92
N ALA A 17 9.48 -12.06 -3.82
CA ALA A 17 9.63 -11.86 -5.25
C ALA A 17 9.31 -10.42 -5.67
N LEU A 18 8.27 -9.81 -5.09
CA LEU A 18 7.92 -8.42 -5.33
C LEU A 18 8.96 -7.46 -4.72
N PHE A 19 9.51 -7.76 -3.55
CA PHE A 19 10.59 -6.99 -2.93
C PHE A 19 11.86 -6.97 -3.80
N SER A 20 12.09 -8.00 -4.62
CA SER A 20 13.24 -8.04 -5.53
C SER A 20 13.12 -7.08 -6.72
N VAL A 21 11.94 -6.49 -6.96
CA VAL A 21 11.72 -5.51 -8.02
C VAL A 21 11.96 -4.11 -7.44
N PRO A 22 13.10 -3.45 -7.71
CA PRO A 22 13.51 -2.26 -6.97
C PRO A 22 12.58 -1.05 -7.11
N ASN A 23 11.87 -0.95 -8.24
CA ASN A 23 10.90 0.11 -8.51
C ASN A 23 9.74 -0.46 -9.33
N TRP A 24 8.57 -0.52 -8.71
CA TRP A 24 7.38 -1.14 -9.29
C TRP A 24 6.71 -0.31 -10.38
N SER A 25 6.84 1.03 -10.37
CA SER A 25 6.26 1.85 -11.44
C SER A 25 7.07 1.77 -12.73
N GLN A 26 8.41 1.73 -12.63
CA GLN A 26 9.28 1.52 -13.79
C GLN A 26 9.16 0.10 -14.37
N GLN A 27 8.96 -0.90 -13.51
CA GLN A 27 8.83 -2.30 -13.90
C GLN A 27 7.39 -2.81 -13.79
N PHE A 28 6.43 -1.96 -14.13
CA PHE A 28 5.01 -2.24 -13.91
C PHE A 28 4.56 -3.56 -14.55
N THR A 29 5.00 -3.88 -15.76
CA THR A 29 4.63 -5.13 -16.45
C THR A 29 5.12 -6.36 -15.67
N LEU A 30 6.37 -6.34 -15.18
CA LEU A 30 6.93 -7.44 -14.40
C LEU A 30 6.21 -7.57 -13.05
N TYR A 31 5.99 -6.45 -12.37
CA TYR A 31 5.21 -6.39 -11.14
C TYR A 31 3.80 -6.98 -11.34
N ALA A 32 3.07 -6.53 -12.36
CA ALA A 32 1.71 -6.97 -12.65
C ALA A 32 1.65 -8.46 -13.04
N ALA A 33 2.62 -8.95 -13.82
CA ALA A 33 2.72 -10.35 -14.18
C ALA A 33 2.99 -11.24 -12.96
N LEU A 34 3.95 -10.87 -12.11
CA LEU A 34 4.26 -11.60 -10.87
C LEU A 34 3.07 -11.59 -9.92
N TYR A 35 2.49 -10.43 -9.66
CA TYR A 35 1.33 -10.28 -8.79
C TYR A 35 0.13 -11.09 -9.32
N GLY A 36 -0.16 -10.99 -10.62
CA GLY A 36 -1.24 -11.74 -11.26
C GLY A 36 -1.03 -13.25 -11.21
N ALA A 37 0.20 -13.72 -11.46
CA ALA A 37 0.53 -15.15 -11.36
C ALA A 37 0.36 -15.67 -9.92
N LEU A 38 0.87 -14.94 -8.92
CA LEU A 38 0.72 -15.28 -7.51
C LEU A 38 -0.75 -15.31 -7.08
N PHE A 39 -1.54 -14.33 -7.53
CA PHE A 39 -2.99 -14.28 -7.28
C PHE A 39 -3.71 -15.47 -7.92
N ALA A 40 -3.42 -15.79 -9.18
CA ALA A 40 -4.00 -16.94 -9.87
C ALA A 40 -3.66 -18.26 -9.17
N ILE A 41 -2.40 -18.45 -8.74
CA ILE A 41 -1.99 -19.63 -7.98
C ILE A 41 -2.75 -19.70 -6.65
N ALA A 42 -2.91 -18.57 -5.95
CA ALA A 42 -3.67 -18.52 -4.70
C ALA A 42 -5.15 -18.91 -4.89
N VAL A 43 -5.79 -18.39 -5.95
CA VAL A 43 -7.18 -18.73 -6.32
C VAL A 43 -7.30 -20.20 -6.70
N LEU A 44 -6.41 -20.71 -7.54
CA LEU A 44 -6.39 -22.14 -7.92
C LEU A 44 -6.21 -23.03 -6.70
N ALA A 45 -5.29 -22.69 -5.80
CA ALA A 45 -5.09 -23.44 -4.58
C ALA A 45 -6.32 -23.40 -3.66
N ALA A 46 -7.01 -22.25 -3.55
CA ALA A 46 -8.25 -22.16 -2.80
C ALA A 46 -9.38 -23.00 -3.44
N ALA A 47 -9.50 -22.98 -4.76
CA ALA A 47 -10.53 -23.72 -5.50
C ALA A 47 -10.31 -25.24 -5.47
N LEU A 48 -9.06 -25.70 -5.48
CA LEU A 48 -8.69 -27.12 -5.40
C LEU A 48 -8.80 -27.68 -3.97
N ASN A 49 -8.74 -26.82 -2.95
CA ASN A 49 -8.94 -27.21 -1.56
C ASN A 49 -10.44 -27.24 -1.21
N ARG A 50 -11.07 -28.40 -1.37
CA ARG A 50 -12.43 -28.65 -0.89
C ARG A 50 -12.44 -28.73 0.63
N LYS A 51 -13.30 -27.91 1.27
CA LYS A 51 -13.64 -27.82 2.71
C LYS A 51 -12.74 -28.64 3.64
N HIS A 52 -11.73 -27.96 4.20
CA HIS A 52 -11.00 -28.44 5.37
C HIS A 52 -11.07 -27.36 6.45
N ASP A 53 -11.54 -27.73 7.64
CA ASP A 53 -11.43 -26.87 8.81
C ASP A 53 -9.95 -26.77 9.20
N LEU A 54 -9.44 -25.54 9.25
CA LEU A 54 -8.08 -25.25 9.69
C LEU A 54 -7.99 -25.43 11.21
N THR A 55 -6.97 -26.15 11.65
CA THR A 55 -6.60 -26.20 13.07
C THR A 55 -6.06 -24.84 13.55
N ALA A 56 -6.08 -24.59 14.87
CA ALA A 56 -5.52 -23.35 15.43
C ALA A 56 -4.04 -23.14 15.06
N ARG A 57 -3.23 -24.22 15.05
CA ARG A 57 -1.83 -24.17 14.61
C ARG A 57 -1.70 -23.74 13.15
N GLU A 58 -2.63 -24.19 12.30
CA GLU A 58 -2.68 -23.82 10.89
C GLU A 58 -2.95 -22.34 10.69
N TRP A 59 -3.92 -21.79 11.43
CA TRP A 59 -4.17 -20.36 11.44
C TRP A 59 -2.98 -19.53 11.93
N ILE A 60 -2.29 -19.97 12.99
CA ILE A 60 -1.14 -19.24 13.53
C ILE A 60 -0.02 -19.13 12.49
N VAL A 61 0.35 -20.23 11.85
CA VAL A 61 1.42 -20.23 10.85
C VAL A 61 1.00 -19.44 9.59
N PHE A 62 -0.27 -19.50 9.20
CA PHE A 62 -0.82 -18.66 8.12
C PHE A 62 -0.59 -17.17 8.40
N TRP A 63 -1.04 -16.70 9.56
CA TRP A 63 -0.93 -15.29 9.94
C TRP A 63 0.53 -14.87 10.15
N ALA A 64 1.36 -15.73 10.76
CA ALA A 64 2.78 -15.46 10.95
C ALA A 64 3.50 -15.25 9.60
N ALA A 65 3.25 -16.12 8.62
CA ALA A 65 3.84 -16.01 7.29
C ALA A 65 3.35 -14.73 6.57
N ALA A 66 2.04 -14.46 6.60
CA ALA A 66 1.45 -13.27 5.97
C ALA A 66 1.99 -11.96 6.58
N LEU A 67 2.07 -11.89 7.90
CA LEU A 67 2.61 -10.72 8.61
C LEU A 67 4.11 -10.55 8.35
N PHE A 68 4.87 -11.63 8.31
CA PHE A 68 6.30 -11.59 7.97
C PHE A 68 6.52 -11.07 6.55
N GLY A 69 5.82 -11.64 5.55
CA GLY A 69 5.90 -11.18 4.16
C GLY A 69 5.50 -9.71 4.00
N ARG A 70 4.43 -9.29 4.69
CA ARG A 70 3.99 -7.89 4.69
C ARG A 70 5.02 -6.97 5.37
N GLY A 71 5.64 -7.42 6.45
CA GLY A 71 6.67 -6.69 7.18
C GLY A 71 7.90 -6.39 6.32
N LEU A 72 8.30 -7.31 5.44
CA LEU A 72 9.41 -7.08 4.49
C LEU A 72 9.14 -5.89 3.56
N LEU A 73 7.88 -5.72 3.14
CA LEU A 73 7.49 -4.65 2.21
C LEU A 73 7.43 -3.26 2.86
N ILE A 74 7.47 -3.14 4.19
CA ILE A 74 7.48 -1.84 4.88
C ILE A 74 8.74 -1.03 4.52
N PHE A 75 9.85 -1.72 4.25
CA PHE A 75 11.12 -1.08 3.87
C PHE A 75 11.25 -0.87 2.35
N HIS A 76 10.25 -1.29 1.58
CA HIS A 76 10.24 -1.06 0.14
C HIS A 76 9.72 0.33 -0.16
N GLU A 77 10.33 1.00 -1.13
CA GLU A 77 9.85 2.31 -1.59
C GLU A 77 8.43 2.19 -2.15
N ALA A 78 7.56 3.14 -1.81
CA ALA A 78 6.17 3.19 -2.24
C ALA A 78 6.04 3.69 -3.70
N SER A 79 6.75 3.07 -4.65
CA SER A 79 6.92 3.61 -6.01
C SER A 79 5.66 3.58 -6.90
N LEU A 80 4.57 2.94 -6.47
CA LEU A 80 3.30 2.85 -7.23
C LEU A 80 2.37 4.05 -7.00
N SER A 81 2.68 4.93 -6.04
CA SER A 81 1.87 6.11 -5.74
C SER A 81 2.77 7.26 -5.30
N ASP A 82 2.44 8.46 -5.75
CA ASP A 82 3.06 9.72 -5.35
C ASP A 82 2.23 10.51 -4.32
N ASP A 83 1.07 9.97 -3.91
CA ASP A 83 0.14 10.61 -2.98
C ASP A 83 0.70 10.76 -1.56
N ILE A 84 1.86 10.15 -1.25
CA ILE A 84 2.50 10.29 0.06
C ILE A 84 2.74 11.76 0.42
N TYR A 85 3.20 12.57 -0.54
CA TYR A 85 3.44 14.00 -0.32
C TYR A 85 2.13 14.78 -0.16
N ARG A 86 1.08 14.33 -0.85
CA ARG A 86 -0.25 14.89 -0.72
C ARG A 86 -0.85 14.62 0.65
N TYR A 87 -0.69 13.41 1.20
CA TYR A 87 -1.15 13.09 2.56
C TYR A 87 -0.44 13.92 3.62
N LEU A 88 0.89 14.03 3.52
CA LEU A 88 1.69 14.85 4.43
C LEU A 88 1.31 16.33 4.34
N TRP A 89 1.05 16.83 3.13
CA TRP A 89 0.60 18.19 2.91
C TRP A 89 -0.77 18.46 3.56
N ASP A 90 -1.77 17.61 3.27
CA ASP A 90 -3.12 17.81 3.79
C ASP A 90 -3.14 17.73 5.33
N GLY A 91 -2.33 16.84 5.93
CA GLY A 91 -2.11 16.78 7.38
C GLY A 91 -1.45 18.05 7.93
N HIS A 92 -0.43 18.56 7.25
CA HIS A 92 0.24 19.81 7.63
C HIS A 92 -0.69 21.04 7.58
N VAL A 93 -1.52 21.15 6.54
CA VAL A 93 -2.54 22.20 6.40
C VAL A 93 -3.59 22.09 7.52
N LEU A 94 -4.02 20.86 7.83
CA LEU A 94 -4.95 20.59 8.92
C LEU A 94 -4.38 20.99 10.29
N LEU A 95 -3.13 20.61 10.59
CA LEU A 95 -2.44 21.02 11.83
C LEU A 95 -2.25 22.53 11.96
N SER A 96 -2.16 23.23 10.83
CA SER A 96 -2.10 24.70 10.79
C SER A 96 -3.47 25.37 11.02
N GLY A 97 -4.51 24.57 11.32
CA GLY A 97 -5.87 25.05 11.59
C GLY A 97 -6.67 25.40 10.34
N ILE A 98 -6.19 25.03 9.15
CA ILE A 98 -6.84 25.30 7.88
C ILE A 98 -7.52 24.02 7.37
N ASN A 99 -8.71 24.18 6.78
CA ASN A 99 -9.44 23.06 6.19
C ASN A 99 -8.88 22.71 4.80
N PRO A 100 -8.22 21.55 4.59
CA PRO A 100 -7.63 21.15 3.30
C PRO A 100 -8.67 20.84 2.21
N PHE A 101 -9.95 20.71 2.54
CA PHE A 101 -11.05 20.58 1.58
C PHE A 101 -11.44 21.91 0.94
N ARG A 102 -10.96 23.03 1.50
CA ARG A 102 -11.33 24.37 1.04
C ARG A 102 -10.34 24.96 0.04
N TYR A 103 -9.06 24.65 0.18
CA TYR A 103 -7.98 25.27 -0.58
C TYR A 103 -7.10 24.19 -1.21
N ALA A 104 -6.82 24.34 -2.51
CA ALA A 104 -5.86 23.50 -3.20
C ALA A 104 -4.43 23.83 -2.74
N PRO A 105 -3.46 22.89 -2.82
CA PRO A 105 -2.07 23.15 -2.43
C PRO A 105 -1.42 24.37 -3.08
N ASN A 106 -1.82 24.74 -4.31
CA ASN A 106 -1.31 25.92 -5.01
C ASN A 106 -2.11 27.21 -4.78
N ASP A 107 -3.10 27.18 -3.87
CA ASP A 107 -3.87 28.37 -3.53
C ASP A 107 -2.97 29.43 -2.88
N PRO A 108 -3.04 30.71 -3.28
CA PRO A 108 -2.25 31.79 -2.70
C PRO A 108 -2.35 31.90 -1.16
N VAL A 109 -3.46 31.47 -0.57
CA VAL A 109 -3.67 31.47 0.89
C VAL A 109 -2.71 30.52 1.61
N LEU A 110 -2.19 29.50 0.93
CA LEU A 110 -1.32 28.47 1.53
C LEU A 110 0.18 28.67 1.24
N VAL A 111 0.57 29.74 0.57
CA VAL A 111 1.97 29.99 0.15
C VAL A 111 2.95 29.95 1.34
N GLU A 112 2.54 30.50 2.48
CA GLU A 112 3.36 30.52 3.70
C GLU A 112 3.52 29.13 4.36
N LEU A 113 2.70 28.14 3.98
CA LEU A 113 2.78 26.77 4.48
C LEU A 113 3.66 25.87 3.59
N HIS A 114 4.15 26.36 2.45
CA HIS A 114 4.93 25.54 1.53
C HIS A 114 6.15 24.90 2.21
N THR A 115 6.22 23.57 2.16
CA THR A 115 7.31 22.79 2.73
C THR A 115 8.39 22.50 1.67
N ALA A 116 9.54 21.95 2.11
CA ALA A 116 10.59 21.53 1.19
C ALA A 116 10.14 20.45 0.19
N PHE A 117 9.10 19.69 0.52
CA PHE A 117 8.53 18.65 -0.34
C PHE A 117 7.32 19.12 -1.16
N TRP A 118 6.92 20.39 -1.07
CA TRP A 118 5.71 20.90 -1.75
C TRP A 118 5.73 20.66 -3.25
N GLY A 119 6.91 20.80 -3.89
CA GLY A 119 7.08 20.54 -5.33
C GLY A 119 6.88 19.07 -5.76
N LEU A 120 6.71 18.15 -4.82
CA LEU A 120 6.45 16.73 -5.06
C LEU A 120 4.96 16.37 -4.91
N ILE A 121 4.12 17.34 -4.54
CA ILE A 121 2.68 17.12 -4.39
C ILE A 121 2.04 16.94 -5.76
N ASN A 122 1.32 15.83 -5.94
CA ASN A 122 0.54 15.57 -7.15
C ASN A 122 -0.80 16.36 -7.14
N ASN A 123 -1.28 16.72 -8.33
CA ASN A 123 -2.52 17.46 -8.60
C ASN A 123 -2.70 18.76 -7.78
N PRO A 124 -1.67 19.63 -7.63
CA PRO A 124 -1.67 20.74 -6.67
C PRO A 124 -2.78 21.79 -6.87
N GLU A 125 -3.49 21.75 -8.00
CA GLU A 125 -4.67 22.53 -8.34
C GLU A 125 -5.99 22.02 -7.73
N LEU A 126 -6.00 20.79 -7.21
CA LEU A 126 -7.18 20.18 -6.62
C LEU A 126 -7.15 20.24 -5.08
N PRO A 127 -8.25 20.69 -4.43
CA PRO A 127 -8.46 20.47 -3.00
C PRO A 127 -8.46 18.98 -2.66
N THR A 128 -8.27 18.66 -1.38
CA THR A 128 -8.22 17.27 -0.95
C THR A 128 -9.53 16.52 -1.27
N ILE A 129 -9.39 15.32 -1.83
CA ILE A 129 -10.49 14.37 -2.07
C ILE A 129 -10.46 13.20 -1.08
N TYR A 130 -9.48 13.20 -0.17
CA TYR A 130 -9.23 12.09 0.73
C TYR A 130 -10.14 12.15 1.96
N PRO A 131 -10.57 11.00 2.52
CA PRO A 131 -11.35 10.95 3.74
C PRO A 131 -10.65 11.67 4.91
N PRO A 132 -11.39 12.39 5.78
CA PRO A 132 -10.81 13.14 6.91
C PRO A 132 -9.95 12.29 7.86
N LEU A 133 -10.28 11.00 8.01
CA LEU A 133 -9.48 10.09 8.85
C LEU A 133 -8.04 9.94 8.35
N LEU A 134 -7.80 9.99 7.03
CA LEU A 134 -6.44 9.93 6.50
C LEU A 134 -5.65 11.18 6.89
N GLN A 135 -6.28 12.35 6.86
CA GLN A 135 -5.61 13.58 7.28
C GLN A 135 -5.19 13.52 8.75
N LEU A 136 -5.96 12.88 9.63
CA LEU A 136 -5.58 12.68 11.03
C LEU A 136 -4.42 11.71 11.23
N VAL A 137 -4.24 10.73 10.33
CA VAL A 137 -3.13 9.77 10.41
C VAL A 137 -1.81 10.41 9.96
N PHE A 138 -1.88 11.37 9.05
CA PHE A 138 -0.72 12.05 8.47
C PHE A 138 -0.52 13.49 8.98
N ALA A 139 -1.37 13.95 9.90
CA ALA A 139 -1.24 15.19 10.66
C ALA A 139 -0.17 15.03 11.73
#